data_AF-A0A522YCL1-F1
#
_entry.id   AF-A0A522YCL1-F1
#
_cell.length_a   1.000
_cell.length_b   1.000
_cell.length_c   1.000
_cell.angle_alpha   90.00
_cell.angle_beta   90.00
_cell.angle_gamma   90.00
#
_symmetry.space_group_name_H-M   'P 1'
#
loop_
_entity.id
_entity.type
_entity.pdbx_description
1 polymer ?
#
loop_
_entity_poly.entity_id
_entity_poly.type
_entity_poly.pdbx_seq_one_letter_code
_entity_poly.pdbx_strand_id
1 'polypeptide(L)'
;MENINSPFPKLKLTVTGVYGECYHGYKIGDELILEDFTHPPKFFCLGLAHVLFPVIYALSFGAKFPFRDNQRSLLVTCPDGGKLEFKAEILDKDGKVETLPKDPNFKGPAPKKMVIEVVKAKGKCTFGYKVGDKWETKGLKCIPDFCGAAFHTVFPALFALNFGAKFFFMQDPNAIDTVTCPDGGNIVFKVTRVEE
;
A
#
# COMPACT_ATOMS: atom_id res chain seq x y z
N MET A 1 24.02 11.57 -5.45
CA MET A 1 22.54 11.43 -5.50
C MET A 1 22.01 12.72 -4.94
N GLU A 2 21.16 13.43 -5.68
CA GLU A 2 20.53 14.66 -5.19
C GLU A 2 19.78 14.35 -3.90
N ASN A 3 19.83 15.27 -2.93
CA ASN A 3 19.09 15.11 -1.67
C ASN A 3 17.59 15.10 -2.00
N ILE A 4 16.95 13.94 -1.85
CA ILE A 4 15.50 13.80 -2.02
C ILE A 4 14.84 14.55 -0.86
N ASN A 5 14.18 15.67 -1.18
CA ASN A 5 13.40 16.42 -0.21
C ASN A 5 11.96 15.91 -0.20
N SER A 6 11.69 14.90 0.64
CA SER A 6 10.38 14.27 0.77
C SER A 6 9.76 14.51 2.14
N PRO A 7 8.44 14.78 2.23
CA PRO A 7 7.73 14.86 3.50
C PRO A 7 7.41 13.47 4.09
N PHE A 8 7.69 12.39 3.37
CA PHE A 8 7.33 11.03 3.74
C PHE A 8 8.44 10.32 4.51
N PRO A 9 8.09 9.35 5.38
CA PRO A 9 9.08 8.61 6.14
C PRO A 9 9.88 7.66 5.26
N LYS A 10 11.14 7.45 5.62
CA LYS A 10 11.99 6.40 5.03
C LYS A 10 11.47 5.02 5.43
N LEU A 11 11.74 4.04 4.59
CA LEU A 11 11.43 2.64 4.87
C LEU A 11 12.68 1.78 4.77
N LYS A 12 12.79 0.81 5.66
CA LYS A 12 13.83 -0.22 5.65
C LYS A 12 13.20 -1.55 5.28
N LEU A 13 13.81 -2.23 4.31
CA LEU A 13 13.53 -3.63 4.02
C LEU A 13 14.72 -4.45 4.51
N THR A 14 14.44 -5.47 5.32
CA THR A 14 15.46 -6.46 5.72
C THR A 14 15.11 -7.79 5.08
N VAL A 15 16.05 -8.42 4.38
CA VAL A 15 15.84 -9.78 3.85
C VAL A 15 15.87 -10.76 5.03
N THR A 16 14.72 -11.39 5.32
CA THR A 16 14.58 -12.34 6.42
C THR A 16 14.65 -13.79 5.95
N GLY A 17 14.43 -14.05 4.66
CA GLY A 17 14.46 -15.39 4.09
C GLY A 17 14.85 -15.42 2.62
N VAL A 18 15.60 -16.47 2.25
CA VAL A 18 15.95 -16.81 0.87
C VAL A 18 15.65 -18.30 0.68
N TYR A 19 14.65 -18.59 -0.13
CA TYR A 19 14.10 -19.93 -0.38
C TYR A 19 14.27 -20.38 -1.83
N GLY A 20 14.87 -19.54 -2.67
CA GLY A 20 15.18 -19.86 -4.06
C GLY A 20 16.12 -18.83 -4.69
N GLU A 21 16.40 -19.00 -5.97
CA GLU A 21 17.34 -18.14 -6.69
C GLU A 21 16.74 -16.75 -6.96
N CYS A 22 17.52 -15.71 -6.65
CA CYS A 22 17.17 -14.31 -6.88
C CYS A 22 18.06 -13.70 -7.98
N TYR A 23 17.46 -13.13 -9.02
CA TYR A 23 18.20 -12.44 -10.08
C TYR A 23 18.95 -11.18 -9.59
N HIS A 24 18.55 -10.62 -8.45
CA HIS A 24 19.22 -9.47 -7.81
C HIS A 24 20.29 -9.90 -6.79
N GLY A 25 20.41 -11.20 -6.50
CA GLY A 25 21.46 -11.72 -5.60
C GLY A 25 21.30 -11.38 -4.11
N TYR A 26 20.09 -10.99 -3.68
CA TYR A 26 19.83 -10.66 -2.27
C TYR A 26 20.10 -11.85 -1.33
N LYS A 27 20.66 -11.55 -0.15
CA LYS A 27 21.04 -12.49 0.90
C LYS A 27 20.31 -12.16 2.20
N ILE A 28 20.12 -13.17 3.05
CA ILE A 28 19.57 -12.97 4.39
C ILE A 28 20.44 -11.94 5.14
N GLY A 29 19.79 -10.94 5.74
CA GLY A 29 20.43 -9.83 6.43
C GLY A 29 20.74 -8.63 5.55
N ASP A 30 20.59 -8.72 4.23
CA ASP A 30 20.70 -7.54 3.37
C ASP A 30 19.62 -6.51 3.75
N GLU A 31 20.04 -5.24 3.80
CA GLU A 31 19.17 -4.11 4.11
C GLU A 31 19.04 -3.19 2.89
N LEU A 32 17.81 -2.81 2.58
CA LEU A 32 17.50 -1.84 1.54
C LEU A 32 16.78 -0.65 2.16
N ILE A 33 17.28 0.55 1.92
CA ILE A 33 16.66 1.79 2.37
C ILE A 33 15.93 2.44 1.21
N LEU A 34 14.63 2.56 1.34
CA LEU A 34 13.78 3.38 0.50
C LEU A 34 13.69 4.75 1.14
N GLU A 35 13.89 5.82 0.36
CA GLU A 35 13.89 7.18 0.88
C GLU A 35 12.51 7.66 1.36
N ASP A 36 11.46 6.83 1.27
CA ASP A 36 10.41 7.13 0.30
C ASP A 36 9.57 5.93 -0.17
N PHE A 37 8.24 5.89 0.00
CA PHE A 37 7.40 4.90 -0.69
C PHE A 37 7.35 5.08 -2.23
N THR A 38 7.86 6.20 -2.75
CA THR A 38 7.98 6.57 -4.17
C THR A 38 9.41 6.56 -4.70
N HIS A 39 10.42 6.58 -3.81
CA HIS A 39 11.84 6.66 -4.17
C HIS A 39 12.62 5.40 -3.74
N PRO A 40 12.63 4.34 -4.56
CA PRO A 40 13.39 3.13 -4.26
C PRO A 40 14.89 3.26 -4.55
N PRO A 41 15.73 2.34 -4.04
CA PRO A 41 17.14 2.22 -4.41
C PRO A 41 17.36 2.09 -5.92
N LYS A 42 18.59 2.40 -6.36
CA LYS A 42 19.00 2.13 -7.75
C LYS A 42 18.92 0.63 -8.04
N PHE A 43 18.40 0.28 -9.22
CA PHE A 43 18.21 -1.12 -9.66
C PHE A 43 17.30 -1.96 -8.76
N PHE A 44 16.33 -1.33 -8.12
CA PHE A 44 15.34 -2.04 -7.30
C PHE A 44 14.48 -3.00 -8.14
N CYS A 45 14.13 -4.14 -7.55
CA CYS A 45 13.34 -5.16 -8.22
C CYS A 45 11.89 -4.68 -8.43
N LEU A 46 11.46 -4.53 -9.69
CA LEU A 46 10.11 -4.07 -10.01
C LEU A 46 9.01 -5.06 -9.60
N GLY A 47 9.30 -6.36 -9.64
CA GLY A 47 8.39 -7.38 -9.13
C GLY A 47 8.16 -7.24 -7.63
N LEU A 48 9.24 -7.00 -6.86
CA LEU A 48 9.12 -6.69 -5.44
C LEU A 48 8.38 -5.37 -5.21
N ALA A 49 8.70 -4.32 -5.97
CA ALA A 49 8.02 -3.02 -5.86
C ALA A 49 6.50 -3.16 -5.98
N HIS A 50 6.03 -4.00 -6.92
CA HIS A 50 4.61 -4.23 -7.13
C HIS A 50 3.88 -4.80 -5.91
N VAL A 51 4.42 -5.86 -5.30
CA VAL A 51 3.81 -6.50 -4.12
C VAL A 51 4.05 -5.74 -2.82
N LEU A 52 5.15 -4.99 -2.77
CA LEU A 52 5.55 -4.18 -1.62
C LEU A 52 4.72 -2.89 -1.52
N PHE A 53 4.33 -2.32 -2.66
CA PHE A 53 3.74 -0.97 -2.71
C PHE A 53 2.55 -0.77 -1.77
N PRO A 54 1.51 -1.62 -1.74
CA PRO A 54 0.38 -1.45 -0.81
C PRO A 54 0.80 -1.38 0.65
N VAL A 55 1.85 -2.12 1.03
CA VAL A 55 2.36 -2.22 2.39
C VAL A 55 3.10 -0.95 2.79
N ILE A 56 4.07 -0.51 1.98
CA ILE A 56 4.87 0.68 2.28
C ILE A 56 4.04 1.96 2.16
N TYR A 57 3.07 1.98 1.24
CA TYR A 57 2.07 3.04 1.12
C TYR A 57 1.24 3.14 2.41
N ALA A 58 0.70 2.01 2.89
CA ALA A 58 -0.07 1.99 4.13
C ALA A 58 0.72 2.44 5.36
N LEU A 59 1.95 1.91 5.54
CA LEU A 59 2.82 2.27 6.66
C LEU A 59 3.12 3.77 6.69
N SER A 60 3.43 4.34 5.52
CA SER A 60 3.74 5.77 5.33
C SER A 60 2.62 6.69 5.78
N PHE A 61 1.36 6.22 5.71
CA PHE A 61 0.18 6.97 6.13
C PHE A 61 -0.40 6.52 7.49
N GLY A 62 0.43 5.87 8.31
CA GLY A 62 0.10 5.58 9.70
C GLY A 62 -0.67 4.28 9.93
N ALA A 63 -0.79 3.41 8.91
CA ALA A 63 -1.44 2.10 9.10
C ALA A 63 -0.73 1.26 10.16
N LYS A 64 -1.51 0.46 10.89
CA LYS A 64 -1.00 -0.44 11.93
C LYS A 64 -1.45 -1.86 11.63
N PHE A 65 -0.55 -2.82 11.82
CA PHE A 65 -0.84 -4.23 11.68
C PHE A 65 -0.92 -4.87 13.07
N PRO A 66 -2.08 -4.84 13.76
CA PRO A 66 -2.21 -5.19 15.17
C PRO A 66 -1.83 -6.64 15.50
N PHE A 67 -1.81 -7.51 14.49
CA PHE A 67 -1.43 -8.91 14.57
C PHE A 67 0.08 -9.17 14.51
N ARG A 68 0.90 -8.15 14.28
CA ARG A 68 2.36 -8.26 14.15
C ARG A 68 3.06 -7.89 15.46
N ASP A 69 4.20 -8.52 15.74
CA ASP A 69 5.02 -8.23 16.92
C ASP A 69 5.47 -6.76 16.97
N ASN A 70 5.83 -6.21 15.81
CA ASN A 70 5.88 -4.78 15.57
C ASN A 70 4.76 -4.39 14.59
N GLN A 71 3.75 -3.68 15.07
CA GLN A 71 2.61 -3.22 14.27
C GLN A 71 3.00 -2.23 13.16
N ARG A 72 4.19 -1.63 13.24
CA ARG A 72 4.77 -0.73 12.23
C ARG A 72 5.68 -1.49 11.25
N SER A 73 5.37 -2.76 11.02
CA SER A 73 6.07 -3.63 10.08
C SER A 73 5.17 -4.69 9.46
N LEU A 74 5.56 -5.21 8.29
CA LEU A 74 4.92 -6.38 7.67
C LEU A 74 5.95 -7.22 6.92
N LEU A 75 5.76 -8.54 6.87
CA LEU A 75 6.52 -9.40 5.96
C LEU A 75 5.88 -9.35 4.58
N VAL A 76 6.73 -9.29 3.55
CA VAL A 76 6.35 -9.29 2.14
C VAL A 76 7.25 -10.29 1.44
N THR A 77 6.67 -11.13 0.59
CA THR A 77 7.43 -12.05 -0.25
C THR A 77 7.39 -11.59 -1.70
N CYS A 78 8.42 -11.94 -2.47
CA CYS A 78 8.42 -11.62 -3.90
C CYS A 78 7.29 -12.37 -4.63
N PRO A 79 6.74 -11.81 -5.73
CA PRO A 79 5.64 -12.46 -6.48
C PRO A 79 6.08 -13.71 -7.24
N ASP A 80 7.38 -13.96 -7.34
CA ASP A 80 7.96 -15.10 -8.05
C ASP A 80 8.12 -16.29 -7.09
N GLY A 81 7.00 -16.91 -6.73
CA GLY A 81 6.96 -18.10 -5.87
C GLY A 81 7.40 -17.87 -4.42
N GLY A 82 7.50 -16.63 -3.96
CA GLY A 82 7.92 -16.31 -2.61
C GLY A 82 9.37 -16.68 -2.30
N LYS A 83 10.25 -16.74 -3.31
CA LYS A 83 11.68 -17.09 -3.15
C LYS A 83 12.43 -16.20 -2.16
N LEU A 84 11.97 -14.98 -1.93
CA LEU A 84 12.56 -14.03 -1.00
C LEU A 84 11.48 -13.53 -0.05
N GLU A 85 11.83 -13.40 1.23
CA GLU A 85 11.02 -12.74 2.25
C GLU A 85 11.73 -11.49 2.76
N PHE A 86 10.98 -10.39 2.83
CA PHE A 86 11.44 -9.09 3.30
C PHE A 86 10.57 -8.63 4.46
N LYS A 87 11.19 -8.14 5.52
CA LYS A 87 10.53 -7.36 6.57
C LYS A 87 10.56 -5.89 6.19
N ALA A 88 9.40 -5.33 5.85
CA ALA A 88 9.24 -3.91 5.61
C ALA A 88 8.95 -3.20 6.94
N GLU A 89 9.75 -2.18 7.24
CA GLU A 89 9.69 -1.38 8.47
C GLU A 89 9.75 0.10 8.11
N ILE A 90 9.06 0.93 8.88
CA ILE A 90 9.12 2.39 8.74
C ILE A 90 10.15 2.96 9.71
N LEU A 91 10.89 3.98 9.26
CA LEU A 91 11.88 4.68 10.07
C LEU A 91 11.31 6.02 10.58
N ASP A 92 11.65 6.37 11.82
CA ASP A 92 11.37 7.68 12.39
C ASP A 92 12.34 8.76 11.87
N LYS A 93 12.18 9.99 12.36
CA LYS A 93 13.00 11.14 11.95
C LYS A 93 14.48 11.01 12.32
N ASP A 94 14.82 10.17 13.29
CA ASP A 94 16.19 9.88 13.71
C ASP A 94 16.78 8.68 12.94
N GLY A 95 16.03 8.10 12.00
CA GLY A 95 16.42 6.94 11.22
C GLY A 95 16.30 5.62 11.98
N LYS A 96 15.60 5.59 13.12
CA LYS A 96 15.37 4.36 13.89
C LYS A 96 14.07 3.69 13.47
N VAL A 97 14.01 2.37 13.56
CA VAL A 97 12.77 1.62 13.27
C VAL A 97 11.68 2.01 14.27
N GLU A 98 10.54 2.49 13.76
CA GLU A 98 9.37 2.70 14.61
C GLU A 98 8.91 1.35 15.16
N THR A 99 8.75 1.28 16.48
CA THR A 99 8.30 0.06 17.16
C THR A 99 7.01 0.32 17.89
N LEU A 100 5.98 -0.45 17.55
CA LEU A 100 4.72 -0.50 18.28
C LEU A 100 4.43 -1.98 18.59
N PRO A 101 4.45 -2.42 19.85
CA PRO A 101 4.25 -3.84 20.20
C PRO A 101 2.88 -4.34 19.73
N LYS A 102 2.78 -5.64 19.46
CA LYS A 102 1.53 -6.34 19.13
C LYS A 102 0.38 -5.90 20.04
N ASP A 103 -0.80 -5.70 19.46
CA ASP A 103 -1.98 -5.32 20.23
C ASP A 103 -2.46 -6.53 21.07
N PRO A 104 -2.44 -6.46 22.41
CA PRO A 104 -2.91 -7.56 23.26
C PRO A 104 -4.41 -7.80 23.13
N ASN A 105 -5.16 -6.82 22.62
CA ASN A 105 -6.60 -6.89 22.41
C ASN A 105 -6.99 -7.29 20.98
N PHE A 106 -6.02 -7.65 20.12
CA PHE A 106 -6.32 -8.11 18.78
C PHE A 106 -7.10 -9.43 18.80
N LYS A 107 -8.39 -9.38 18.45
CA LYS A 107 -9.30 -10.55 18.44
C LYS A 107 -9.50 -11.16 17.05
N GLY A 108 -8.80 -10.66 16.04
CA GLY A 108 -8.95 -11.06 14.65
C GLY A 108 -9.21 -9.88 13.71
N PRO A 109 -9.37 -10.14 12.40
CA PRO A 109 -9.62 -9.09 11.42
C PRO A 109 -10.87 -8.27 11.79
N ALA A 110 -10.77 -6.95 11.69
CA ALA A 110 -11.90 -6.01 11.80
C ALA A 110 -12.05 -5.24 10.47
N PRO A 111 -12.54 -5.91 9.40
CA PRO A 111 -12.53 -5.34 8.05
C PRO A 111 -13.39 -4.08 7.96
N LYS A 112 -12.84 -3.02 7.37
CA LYS A 112 -13.51 -1.73 7.28
C LYS A 112 -14.45 -1.66 6.07
N LYS A 113 -15.59 -0.98 6.21
CA LYS A 113 -16.47 -0.67 5.09
C LYS A 113 -15.85 0.46 4.26
N MET A 114 -15.81 0.26 2.95
CA MET A 114 -15.24 1.19 1.99
C MET A 114 -16.25 1.51 0.89
N VAL A 115 -16.24 2.75 0.42
CA VAL A 115 -17.01 3.19 -0.75
C VAL A 115 -16.02 3.65 -1.81
N ILE A 116 -16.21 3.17 -3.04
CA ILE A 116 -15.49 3.60 -4.24
C ILE A 116 -16.49 4.35 -5.12
N GLU A 117 -16.17 5.58 -5.51
CA GLU A 117 -17.02 6.43 -6.33
C GLU A 117 -16.24 6.98 -7.53
N VAL A 118 -16.84 6.98 -8.72
CA VAL A 118 -16.28 7.75 -9.85
C VAL A 118 -16.56 9.23 -9.64
N VAL A 119 -15.51 10.00 -9.42
CA VAL A 119 -15.61 11.46 -9.20
C VAL A 119 -15.28 12.28 -10.43
N LYS A 120 -14.51 11.73 -11.38
CA LYS A 120 -14.21 12.38 -12.66
C LYS A 120 -14.14 11.36 -13.80
N ALA A 121 -14.67 11.74 -14.96
CA ALA A 121 -14.50 11.02 -16.22
C ALA A 121 -13.97 12.00 -17.27
N LYS A 122 -12.69 11.87 -17.63
CA LYS A 122 -12.01 12.75 -18.60
C LYS A 122 -12.07 12.21 -20.03
N GLY A 123 -12.31 10.91 -20.18
CA GLY A 123 -12.35 10.23 -21.46
C GLY A 123 -13.30 9.05 -21.45
N LYS A 124 -13.19 8.18 -22.47
CA LYS A 124 -14.07 7.03 -22.65
C LYS A 124 -13.60 5.85 -21.80
N CYS A 125 -14.48 5.31 -20.97
CA CYS A 125 -14.25 4.04 -20.29
C CYS A 125 -14.88 2.90 -21.09
N THR A 126 -14.07 1.98 -21.63
CA THR A 126 -14.56 0.79 -22.36
C THR A 126 -15.35 -0.16 -21.44
N PHE A 127 -15.07 -0.15 -20.14
CA PHE A 127 -15.81 -0.92 -19.14
C PHE A 127 -17.16 -0.28 -18.75
N GLY A 128 -17.44 0.95 -19.21
CA GLY A 128 -18.75 1.61 -19.06
C GLY A 128 -18.94 2.46 -17.79
N TYR A 129 -17.87 2.76 -17.05
CA TYR A 129 -17.97 3.62 -15.86
C TYR A 129 -18.27 5.08 -16.19
N LYS A 130 -19.11 5.70 -15.35
CA LYS A 130 -19.53 7.11 -15.43
C LYS A 130 -19.47 7.77 -14.06
N VAL A 131 -19.37 9.10 -14.05
CA VAL A 131 -19.39 9.91 -12.81
C VAL A 131 -20.64 9.59 -12.00
N GLY A 132 -20.46 9.40 -10.69
CA GLY A 132 -21.53 9.02 -9.76
C GLY A 132 -21.75 7.51 -9.62
N ASP A 133 -21.12 6.66 -10.44
CA ASP A 133 -21.10 5.22 -10.17
C ASP A 133 -20.43 4.94 -8.82
N LYS A 134 -21.03 4.06 -8.02
CA LYS A 134 -20.57 3.73 -6.67
C LYS A 134 -20.59 2.23 -6.43
N TRP A 135 -19.58 1.79 -5.68
CA TRP A 135 -19.46 0.41 -5.20
C TRP A 135 -19.09 0.41 -3.73
N GLU A 136 -19.59 -0.59 -3.02
CA GLU A 136 -19.19 -0.85 -1.64
C GLU A 136 -18.33 -2.11 -1.57
N THR A 137 -17.33 -2.10 -0.69
CA THR A 137 -16.62 -3.32 -0.29
C THR A 137 -16.35 -3.31 1.21
N LYS A 138 -16.02 -4.48 1.75
CA LYS A 138 -15.65 -4.66 3.15
C LYS A 138 -14.30 -5.34 3.23
N GLY A 139 -13.33 -4.67 3.83
CA GLY A 139 -11.94 -5.10 3.88
C GLY A 139 -11.26 -5.06 2.51
N LEU A 140 -10.61 -6.17 2.17
CA LEU A 140 -9.85 -6.34 0.93
C LEU A 140 -10.58 -7.21 -0.10
N LYS A 141 -11.89 -7.37 0.04
CA LYS A 141 -12.70 -8.21 -0.86
C LYS A 141 -12.74 -7.58 -2.26
N CYS A 142 -12.58 -8.43 -3.27
CA CYS A 142 -12.87 -8.06 -4.65
C CYS A 142 -14.35 -7.69 -4.79
N ILE A 143 -14.63 -6.70 -5.63
CA ILE A 143 -15.98 -6.25 -5.93
C ILE A 143 -16.47 -7.03 -7.17
N PRO A 144 -17.61 -7.73 -7.10
CA PRO A 144 -18.17 -8.43 -8.26
C PRO A 144 -18.35 -7.47 -9.44
N ASP A 145 -18.02 -7.95 -10.64
CA ASP A 145 -18.13 -7.21 -11.90
C ASP A 145 -17.39 -5.85 -11.92
N PHE A 146 -16.43 -5.65 -11.03
CA PHE A 146 -15.56 -4.48 -11.05
C PHE A 146 -14.35 -4.72 -11.97
N CYS A 147 -13.98 -3.69 -12.74
CA CYS A 147 -12.87 -3.74 -13.67
C CYS A 147 -11.59 -4.12 -12.93
N GLY A 148 -10.94 -5.23 -13.33
CA GLY A 148 -9.72 -5.70 -12.67
C GLY A 148 -8.57 -4.69 -12.73
N ALA A 149 -8.45 -3.92 -13.81
CA ALA A 149 -7.46 -2.85 -13.93
C ALA A 149 -7.76 -1.69 -12.96
N ALA A 150 -9.04 -1.33 -12.79
CA ALA A 150 -9.43 -0.35 -11.78
C ALA A 150 -9.16 -0.90 -10.36
N PHE A 151 -9.50 -2.16 -10.10
CA PHE A 151 -9.25 -2.82 -8.81
C PHE A 151 -7.78 -2.76 -8.42
N HIS A 152 -6.90 -3.08 -9.37
CA HIS A 152 -5.46 -2.99 -9.20
C HIS A 152 -5.01 -1.60 -8.74
N THR A 153 -5.53 -0.53 -9.34
CA THR A 153 -5.18 0.85 -8.96
C THR A 153 -5.77 1.34 -7.64
N VAL A 154 -6.98 0.88 -7.26
CA VAL A 154 -7.61 1.25 -5.97
C VAL A 154 -7.09 0.43 -4.80
N PHE A 155 -6.49 -0.73 -5.06
CA PHE A 155 -6.09 -1.67 -4.02
C PHE A 155 -5.11 -1.08 -2.99
N PRO A 156 -4.06 -0.31 -3.34
CA PRO A 156 -3.20 0.33 -2.34
C PRO A 156 -3.96 1.25 -1.38
N ALA A 157 -4.95 2.00 -1.87
CA ALA A 157 -5.81 2.86 -1.04
C ALA A 157 -6.74 2.04 -0.15
N LEU A 158 -7.38 0.99 -0.70
CA LEU A 158 -8.20 0.06 0.08
C LEU A 158 -7.39 -0.61 1.19
N PHE A 159 -6.17 -1.05 0.87
CA PHE A 159 -5.26 -1.69 1.82
C PHE A 159 -4.88 -0.72 2.95
N ALA A 160 -4.41 0.48 2.60
CA ALA A 160 -4.04 1.49 3.58
C ALA A 160 -5.19 1.86 4.51
N LEU A 161 -6.36 2.20 3.95
CA LEU A 161 -7.53 2.60 4.72
C LEU A 161 -8.08 1.44 5.56
N ASN A 162 -8.04 0.19 5.09
CA ASN A 162 -8.48 -0.95 5.89
C ASN A 162 -7.64 -1.12 7.19
N PHE A 163 -6.35 -0.79 7.13
CA PHE A 163 -5.42 -0.90 8.28
C PHE A 163 -5.20 0.39 9.07
N GLY A 164 -6.12 1.35 8.96
CA GLY A 164 -6.11 2.52 9.84
C GLY A 164 -5.33 3.72 9.30
N ALA A 165 -4.82 3.68 8.07
CA ALA A 165 -4.16 4.86 7.48
C ALA A 165 -5.09 6.09 7.45
N LYS A 166 -4.46 7.27 7.44
CA LYS A 166 -5.12 8.57 7.29
C LYS A 166 -4.33 9.40 6.27
N PHE A 167 -5.00 9.92 5.24
CA PHE A 167 -4.39 10.75 4.20
C PHE A 167 -4.45 12.23 4.60
N PHE A 168 -3.50 12.68 5.42
CA PHE A 168 -3.53 14.01 6.04
C PHE A 168 -3.49 15.21 5.07
N PHE A 169 -3.12 14.97 3.81
CA PHE A 169 -3.12 15.97 2.73
C PHE A 169 -4.47 16.08 2.01
N MET A 170 -5.45 15.22 2.34
CA MET A 170 -6.80 15.26 1.81
C MET A 170 -7.73 16.03 2.76
N GLN A 171 -8.80 16.64 2.21
CA GLN A 171 -9.81 17.33 3.02
C GLN A 171 -10.49 16.38 4.03
N ASP A 172 -10.76 15.15 3.60
CA ASP A 172 -11.19 14.05 4.48
C ASP A 172 -10.04 13.05 4.62
N PRO A 173 -9.40 12.94 5.81
CA PRO A 173 -8.31 11.99 6.03
C PRO A 173 -8.70 10.52 5.85
N ASN A 174 -10.00 10.19 5.82
CA ASN A 174 -10.49 8.84 5.54
C ASN A 174 -10.72 8.57 4.04
N ALA A 175 -10.39 9.52 3.16
CA ALA A 175 -10.63 9.40 1.73
C ALA A 175 -9.43 9.83 0.89
N ILE A 176 -9.34 9.29 -0.32
CA ILE A 176 -8.44 9.76 -1.38
C ILE A 176 -9.21 9.80 -2.71
N ASP A 177 -9.19 10.93 -3.41
CA ASP A 177 -9.99 11.19 -4.62
C ASP A 177 -9.17 11.39 -5.89
N THR A 178 -7.92 10.92 -5.85
CA THR A 178 -6.93 11.02 -6.92
C THR A 178 -6.58 9.68 -7.55
N VAL A 179 -7.19 8.58 -7.08
CA VAL A 179 -6.90 7.24 -7.60
C VAL A 179 -7.37 7.17 -9.04
N THR A 180 -6.44 6.89 -9.95
CA THR A 180 -6.68 7.11 -11.38
C THR A 180 -6.53 5.81 -12.15
N CYS A 181 -7.47 5.56 -13.05
CA CYS A 181 -7.43 4.45 -14.01
C CYS A 181 -6.10 4.45 -14.77
N PRO A 182 -5.45 3.28 -14.96
CA PRO A 182 -4.15 3.23 -15.63
C PRO A 182 -4.27 3.52 -17.14
N ASP A 183 -5.48 3.38 -17.70
CA ASP A 183 -5.81 3.71 -19.08
C ASP A 183 -6.01 5.23 -19.25
N GLY A 184 -4.90 5.95 -19.45
CA GLY A 184 -4.87 7.37 -19.77
C GLY A 184 -5.45 8.31 -18.71
N GLY A 185 -5.77 7.79 -17.52
CA GLY A 185 -6.50 8.52 -16.49
C GLY A 185 -7.91 8.93 -16.90
N ASN A 186 -8.56 8.14 -17.76
CA ASN A 186 -9.92 8.38 -18.24
C ASN A 186 -10.94 8.45 -17.11
N ILE A 187 -10.74 7.69 -16.03
CA ILE A 187 -11.60 7.63 -14.85
C ILE A 187 -10.77 7.91 -13.59
N VAL A 188 -11.31 8.74 -12.70
CA VAL A 188 -10.74 9.01 -11.37
C VAL A 188 -11.74 8.59 -10.30
N PHE A 189 -11.26 7.83 -9.33
CA PHE A 189 -12.01 7.27 -8.23
C PHE A 189 -11.72 8.00 -6.92
N LYS A 190 -12.76 8.18 -6.12
CA LYS A 190 -12.67 8.45 -4.69
C LYS A 190 -12.88 7.16 -3.92
N VAL A 191 -11.91 6.83 -3.08
CA VAL A 191 -11.98 5.70 -2.14
C VAL A 191 -12.12 6.28 -0.74
N THR A 192 -13.18 5.88 -0.02
CA THR A 192 -13.52 6.42 1.31
C THR A 192 -13.70 5.28 2.31
N ARG A 193 -13.05 5.36 3.47
CA ARG A 193 -13.38 4.51 4.62
C ARG A 193 -14.59 5.09 5.33
N VAL A 194 -15.66 4.30 5.43
CA VAL A 194 -16.84 4.67 6.20
C VAL A 194 -16.53 4.41 7.67
N GLU A 195 -16.66 5.45 8.51
CA GLU A 195 -16.61 5.27 9.96
C GLU A 195 -17.94 4.65 10.40
N GLU A 196 -17.86 3.52 11.13
CA GLU A 196 -18.99 2.82 11.75
C GLU A 196 -19.19 3.35 13.18
#